data_AF-A0A089M038-F1
#
_entry.id   AF-A0A089M038-F1
#
_cell.length_a   1.000
_cell.length_b   1.000
_cell.length_c   1.000
_cell.angle_alpha   90.00
_cell.angle_beta   90.00
_cell.angle_gamma   90.00
#
_symmetry.space_group_name_H-M   'P 1'
#
loop_
_entity.id
_entity.type
_entity.pdbx_description
1 polymer ?
#
loop_
_entity_poly.entity_id
_entity_poly.type
_entity_poly.pdbx_seq_one_letter_code
_entity_poly.pdbx_strand_id
1 'polypeptide(L)'
;MKTAILDARGRVTPASSKSHIIHRFFLTSAGGRLGIDFSYGPKQLEDLEKARTLIERSIDLYFEEETLAQAKAHFKSYLPLNNLITVSVDSPHGHLGAAHRHDPEQFLHVSRHEASPGLVSGDIVPGMWEVTLSLHAIVTDYCEYSLQIWQEEEEAK
;
A
#
# COMPACT_ATOMS: atom_id res chain seq x y z
N MET A 1 -18.67 17.87 8.70
CA MET A 1 -18.21 18.28 7.35
C MET A 1 -16.98 17.47 6.93
N LYS A 2 -16.73 17.28 5.63
CA LYS A 2 -15.51 16.61 5.10
C LYS A 2 -14.57 17.63 4.47
N THR A 3 -13.34 17.69 4.95
CA THR A 3 -12.29 18.60 4.48
C THR A 3 -11.18 17.81 3.79
N ALA A 4 -10.97 18.06 2.50
CA ALA A 4 -9.87 17.45 1.75
C ALA A 4 -8.51 18.00 2.22
N ILE A 5 -7.52 17.13 2.38
CA ILE A 5 -6.17 17.47 2.87
C ILE A 5 -5.11 17.22 1.80
N LEU A 6 -5.19 16.07 1.13
CA LEU A 6 -4.23 15.64 0.11
C LEU A 6 -4.98 14.95 -1.04
N ASP A 7 -4.61 15.27 -2.26
CA ASP A 7 -4.90 14.46 -3.46
C ASP A 7 -3.59 14.28 -4.22
N ALA A 8 -3.10 13.05 -4.29
CA ALA A 8 -1.84 12.70 -4.91
C ALA A 8 -2.03 11.56 -5.91
N ARG A 9 -1.27 11.62 -7.01
CA ARG A 9 -1.18 10.55 -8.00
C ARG A 9 0.27 10.35 -8.39
N GLY A 10 0.62 9.12 -8.74
CA GLY A 10 1.99 8.81 -9.16
C GLY A 10 2.06 7.57 -10.03
N ARG A 11 3.21 7.38 -10.67
CA ARG A 11 3.56 6.20 -11.44
C ARG A 11 4.90 5.67 -10.97
N VAL A 12 4.96 4.38 -10.71
CA VAL A 12 6.14 3.66 -10.22
C VAL A 12 6.48 2.54 -11.19
N THR A 13 7.72 2.06 -11.13
CA THR A 13 8.24 1.04 -12.06
C THR A 13 8.87 -0.10 -11.26
N PRO A 14 9.33 -1.21 -11.88
CA PRO A 14 10.04 -2.25 -11.17
C PRO A 14 11.24 -1.76 -10.33
N ALA A 15 11.90 -0.69 -10.76
CA ALA A 15 13.00 -0.06 -10.03
C ALA A 15 12.57 0.56 -8.67
N SER A 16 11.26 0.80 -8.49
CA SER A 16 10.68 1.29 -7.25
C SER A 16 10.34 0.17 -6.25
N SER A 17 10.53 -1.10 -6.62
CA SER A 17 10.30 -2.22 -5.70
C SER A 17 11.22 -2.14 -4.48
N LYS A 18 10.70 -2.51 -3.31
CA LYS A 18 11.37 -2.46 -2.01
C LYS A 18 11.76 -1.03 -1.59
N SER A 19 10.91 -0.05 -1.94
CA SER A 19 11.08 1.35 -1.54
C SER A 19 9.80 1.91 -0.91
N HIS A 20 9.87 3.16 -0.43
CA HIS A 20 8.76 3.85 0.22
C HIS A 20 8.52 5.21 -0.42
N ILE A 21 7.24 5.58 -0.56
CA ILE A 21 6.81 6.96 -0.87
C ILE A 21 6.06 7.50 0.34
N ILE A 22 6.53 8.62 0.88
CA ILE A 22 5.96 9.22 2.09
C ILE A 22 5.19 10.49 1.72
N HIS A 23 3.89 10.50 1.99
CA HIS A 23 3.03 11.66 1.86
C HIS A 23 2.85 12.31 3.23
N ARG A 24 3.47 13.49 3.41
CA ARG A 24 3.37 14.29 4.63
C ARG A 24 2.34 15.38 4.47
N PHE A 25 1.51 15.57 5.50
CA PHE A 25 0.51 16.64 5.52
C PHE A 25 0.30 17.14 6.95
N PHE A 26 -0.25 18.35 7.08
CA PHE A 26 -0.52 18.97 8.38
C PHE A 26 -2.01 19.02 8.64
N LEU A 27 -2.45 18.50 9.79
CA LEU A 27 -3.81 18.70 10.28
C LEU A 27 -3.85 19.97 11.15
N THR A 28 -4.82 20.84 10.87
CA THR A 28 -5.00 22.10 11.61
C THR A 28 -5.99 21.97 12.77
N SER A 29 -6.87 20.98 12.74
CA SER A 29 -7.93 20.76 13.74
C SER A 29 -7.86 19.38 14.37
N ALA A 30 -8.19 19.33 15.66
CA ALA A 30 -8.36 18.09 16.40
C ALA A 30 -9.74 17.45 16.14
N GLY A 31 -9.87 16.17 16.49
CA GLY A 31 -11.14 15.45 16.52
C GLY A 31 -11.57 14.86 15.18
N GLY A 32 -12.68 14.12 15.22
CA GLY A 32 -13.28 13.50 14.04
C GLY A 32 -12.54 12.26 13.53
N ARG A 33 -12.55 12.05 12.21
CA ARG A 33 -12.02 10.86 11.53
C ARG A 33 -11.11 11.27 10.37
N LEU A 34 -9.92 10.68 10.32
CA LEU A 34 -9.04 10.73 9.15
C LEU A 34 -9.44 9.60 8.19
N GLY A 35 -9.85 9.96 6.98
CA GLY A 35 -10.15 9.01 5.91
C GLY A 35 -9.05 9.00 4.85
N ILE A 36 -8.76 7.82 4.32
CA ILE A 36 -7.74 7.57 3.30
C ILE A 36 -8.37 6.69 2.22
N ASP A 37 -8.41 7.17 0.99
CA ASP A 37 -8.77 6.40 -0.19
C ASP A 37 -7.50 6.19 -1.02
N PHE A 38 -7.08 4.94 -1.12
CA PHE A 38 -5.88 4.55 -1.84
C PHE A 38 -6.22 3.52 -2.89
N SER A 39 -5.72 3.72 -4.10
CA SER A 39 -5.81 2.70 -5.14
C SER A 39 -4.55 2.61 -6.00
N TYR A 40 -4.30 1.44 -6.59
CA TYR A 40 -3.22 1.25 -7.55
C TYR A 40 -3.54 0.21 -8.63
N GLY A 41 -2.93 0.36 -9.80
CA GLY A 41 -3.10 -0.57 -10.91
C GLY A 41 -2.00 -0.42 -11.97
N PRO A 42 -1.83 -1.41 -12.87
CA PRO A 42 -2.47 -2.73 -12.86
C PRO A 42 -2.07 -3.56 -11.64
N LYS A 43 -2.96 -4.45 -11.18
CA LYS A 43 -2.70 -5.33 -10.02
C LYS A 43 -1.89 -6.56 -10.43
N GLN A 44 -2.22 -7.17 -11.56
CA GLN A 44 -1.64 -8.42 -12.03
C GLN A 44 -0.72 -8.17 -13.24
N LEU A 45 0.33 -8.99 -13.33
CA LEU A 45 1.13 -9.09 -14.55
C LEU A 45 0.46 -10.09 -15.51
N GLU A 46 -0.07 -9.59 -16.63
CA GLU A 46 -0.74 -10.43 -17.64
C GLU A 46 0.24 -11.09 -18.62
N ASP A 47 1.43 -10.52 -18.80
CA ASP A 47 2.48 -11.09 -19.66
C ASP A 47 3.06 -12.36 -19.02
N LEU A 48 2.65 -13.51 -19.55
CA LEU A 48 3.05 -14.83 -19.07
C LEU A 48 4.55 -15.10 -19.25
N GLU A 49 5.17 -14.63 -20.33
CA GLU A 49 6.60 -14.86 -20.58
C GLU A 49 7.45 -14.02 -19.63
N LYS A 50 7.04 -12.77 -19.39
CA LYS A 50 7.66 -11.94 -18.34
C LYS A 50 7.45 -12.54 -16.96
N ALA A 51 6.24 -13.02 -16.65
CA ALA A 51 5.95 -13.66 -15.37
C ALA A 51 6.81 -14.91 -15.16
N ARG A 52 6.92 -15.77 -16.18
CA ARG A 52 7.80 -16.94 -16.18
C ARG A 52 9.25 -16.56 -15.91
N THR A 53 9.77 -15.55 -16.60
CA THR A 53 11.14 -15.07 -16.41
C THR A 53 11.40 -14.62 -14.97
N LEU A 54 10.46 -13.87 -14.37
CA LEU A 54 10.56 -13.42 -12.98
C LEU A 54 10.50 -14.58 -11.97
N ILE A 55 9.64 -15.57 -12.23
CA ILE A 55 9.50 -16.77 -11.38
C ILE A 55 10.75 -17.63 -11.47
N GLU A 56 11.22 -17.96 -12.67
CA GLU A 56 12.41 -18.78 -12.86
C GLU A 56 13.65 -18.13 -12.23
N ARG A 57 13.81 -16.80 -12.37
CA ARG A 57 14.88 -16.06 -11.68
C ARG A 57 14.76 -16.14 -10.15
N SER A 58 13.54 -16.12 -9.61
CA SER A 58 13.33 -16.24 -8.17
C SER A 58 13.63 -17.65 -7.69
N ILE A 59 13.25 -18.68 -8.46
CA ILE A 59 13.60 -20.08 -8.20
C ILE A 59 15.12 -20.23 -8.15
N ASP A 60 15.84 -19.69 -9.13
CA ASP A 60 17.31 -19.73 -9.18
C ASP A 60 18.00 -19.09 -7.97
N LEU A 61 17.34 -18.15 -7.29
CA LEU A 61 17.89 -17.46 -6.12
C LEU A 61 17.58 -18.13 -4.79
N TYR A 62 16.45 -18.84 -4.69
CA TYR A 62 15.89 -19.25 -3.40
C TYR A 62 15.69 -20.76 -3.24
N PHE A 63 15.79 -21.55 -4.31
CA PHE A 63 15.58 -23.00 -4.27
C PHE A 63 16.91 -23.75 -4.27
N GLU A 64 16.91 -24.95 -3.68
CA GLU A 64 18.05 -25.88 -3.70
C GLU A 64 18.23 -26.48 -5.10
N GLU A 65 19.49 -26.75 -5.49
CA GLU A 65 19.86 -27.19 -6.84
C GLU A 65 19.07 -28.43 -7.29
N GLU A 66 18.86 -29.38 -6.38
CA GLU A 66 18.15 -30.63 -6.60
C GLU A 66 16.66 -30.41 -6.96
N THR A 67 16.08 -29.28 -6.57
CA THR A 67 14.66 -28.95 -6.78
C THR A 67 14.42 -27.97 -7.94
N LEU A 68 15.46 -27.32 -8.47
CA LEU A 68 15.34 -26.26 -9.48
C LEU A 68 14.55 -26.71 -10.72
N ALA A 69 14.92 -27.86 -11.29
CA ALA A 69 14.31 -28.35 -12.53
C ALA A 69 12.80 -28.61 -12.33
N GLN A 70 12.44 -29.21 -11.19
CA GLN A 70 11.05 -29.48 -10.84
C GLN A 70 10.28 -28.18 -10.59
N ALA A 71 10.85 -27.25 -9.82
CA ALA A 71 10.22 -25.96 -9.52
C ALA A 71 9.95 -25.15 -10.80
N LYS A 72 10.93 -25.09 -11.72
CA LYS A 72 10.77 -24.43 -13.02
C LYS A 72 9.72 -25.10 -13.91
N ALA A 73 9.67 -26.43 -13.93
CA ALA A 73 8.64 -27.16 -14.66
C ALA A 73 7.23 -26.84 -14.16
N HIS A 74 7.09 -26.52 -12.87
CA HIS A 74 5.82 -26.18 -12.24
C HIS A 74 5.61 -24.66 -12.07
N PHE A 75 6.32 -23.79 -12.79
CA PHE A 75 6.29 -22.34 -12.56
C PHE A 75 4.87 -21.73 -12.54
N LYS A 76 3.91 -22.32 -13.26
CA LYS A 76 2.51 -21.85 -13.32
C LYS A 76 1.80 -21.91 -11.96
N SER A 77 2.28 -22.71 -11.00
CA SER A 77 1.72 -22.74 -9.64
C SER A 77 1.97 -21.45 -8.83
N TYR A 78 2.91 -20.61 -9.28
CA TYR A 78 3.23 -19.32 -8.65
C TYR A 78 2.49 -18.14 -9.27
N LEU A 79 1.58 -18.39 -10.22
CA LEU A 79 0.74 -17.36 -10.84
C LEU A 79 -0.56 -17.14 -10.04
N PRO A 80 -1.17 -15.94 -10.12
CA PRO A 80 -0.67 -14.74 -10.81
C PRO A 80 0.41 -14.00 -10.01
N LEU A 81 1.34 -13.35 -10.71
CA LEU A 81 2.23 -12.37 -10.09
C LEU A 81 1.50 -11.04 -9.94
N ASN A 82 1.60 -10.45 -8.76
CA ASN A 82 0.90 -9.23 -8.40
C ASN A 82 1.88 -8.10 -8.04
N ASN A 83 1.53 -6.89 -8.44
CA ASN A 83 2.03 -5.70 -7.76
C ASN A 83 1.51 -5.70 -6.32
N LEU A 84 2.31 -5.22 -5.38
CA LEU A 84 1.93 -5.09 -3.98
C LEU A 84 2.43 -3.76 -3.42
N ILE A 85 1.48 -2.87 -3.13
CA ILE A 85 1.68 -1.63 -2.41
C ILE A 85 0.79 -1.66 -1.17
N THR A 86 1.37 -1.39 0.00
CA THR A 86 0.66 -1.36 1.28
C THR A 86 0.73 0.04 1.90
N VAL A 87 -0.20 0.34 2.80
CA VAL A 87 -0.35 1.67 3.41
C VAL A 87 -0.06 1.59 4.90
N SER A 88 0.75 2.51 5.41
CA SER A 88 0.89 2.74 6.85
C SER A 88 0.60 4.19 7.20
N VAL A 89 0.23 4.42 8.46
CA VAL A 89 -0.15 5.74 8.97
C VAL A 89 0.68 6.06 10.22
N ASP A 90 1.24 7.25 10.24
CA ASP A 90 1.98 7.79 11.37
C ASP A 90 1.35 9.13 11.79
N SER A 91 1.10 9.26 13.09
CA SER A 91 0.60 10.48 13.72
C SER A 91 1.75 11.31 14.30
N PRO A 92 1.49 12.55 14.75
CA PRO A 92 2.45 13.33 15.52
C PRO A 92 2.96 12.61 16.78
N HIS A 93 2.22 11.62 17.28
CA HIS A 93 2.58 10.82 18.46
C HIS A 93 3.20 9.46 18.12
N GLY A 94 3.42 9.18 16.84
CA GLY A 94 4.06 7.96 16.35
C GLY A 94 3.14 7.08 15.52
N HIS A 95 3.62 5.86 15.31
CA HIS A 95 3.05 4.91 14.38
C HIS A 95 1.66 4.41 14.80
N LEU A 96 0.68 4.49 13.89
CA LEU A 96 -0.67 3.99 14.10
C LEU A 96 -0.93 2.64 13.45
N GLY A 97 0.05 2.08 12.74
CA GLY A 97 -0.05 0.75 12.16
C GLY A 97 0.10 0.75 10.64
N ALA A 98 0.08 -0.47 10.11
CA ALA A 98 0.24 -0.74 8.70
C ALA A 98 -0.88 -1.65 8.21
N ALA A 99 -1.74 -1.11 7.35
CA ALA A 99 -2.76 -1.85 6.65
C ALA A 99 -2.12 -2.63 5.50
N HIS A 100 -1.51 -3.78 5.82
CA HIS A 100 -0.86 -4.69 4.88
C HIS A 100 -1.87 -5.46 4.02
N ARG A 101 -2.71 -4.74 3.28
CA ARG A 101 -3.78 -5.30 2.46
C ARG A 101 -3.26 -5.59 1.05
N HIS A 102 -3.72 -6.71 0.50
CA HIS A 102 -3.44 -7.07 -0.88
C HIS A 102 -4.36 -6.35 -1.86
N ASP A 103 -5.55 -5.92 -1.45
CA ASP A 103 -6.53 -5.30 -2.33
C ASP A 103 -5.96 -4.02 -2.97
N PRO A 104 -6.12 -3.85 -4.31
CA PRO A 104 -5.64 -2.68 -5.01
C PRO A 104 -6.46 -1.43 -4.74
N GLU A 105 -7.64 -1.55 -4.11
CA GLU A 105 -8.53 -0.46 -3.71
C GLU A 105 -8.74 -0.58 -2.20
N GLN A 106 -8.43 0.50 -1.47
CA GLN A 106 -8.41 0.51 -0.02
C GLN A 106 -9.04 1.78 0.50
N PHE A 107 -10.16 1.62 1.18
CA PHE A 107 -10.77 2.69 1.96
C PHE A 107 -10.43 2.46 3.44
N LEU A 108 -9.52 3.27 3.97
CA LEU A 108 -9.01 3.18 5.33
C LEU A 108 -9.47 4.39 6.13
N HIS A 109 -9.52 4.21 7.45
CA HIS A 109 -9.83 5.29 8.36
C HIS A 109 -9.17 5.10 9.72
N VAL A 110 -8.97 6.22 10.41
CA VAL A 110 -8.57 6.29 11.82
C VAL A 110 -9.42 7.34 12.51
N SER A 111 -9.87 7.03 13.72
CA SER A 111 -10.52 7.96 14.64
C SER A 111 -10.15 7.58 16.07
N ARG A 112 -10.63 8.35 17.04
CA ARG A 112 -10.43 8.07 18.47
C ARG A 112 -10.93 6.70 18.90
N HIS A 113 -12.07 6.27 18.35
CA HIS A 113 -12.80 5.09 18.84
C HIS A 113 -12.74 3.90 17.88
N GLU A 114 -12.43 4.13 16.62
CA GLU A 114 -12.43 3.12 15.57
C GLU A 114 -11.27 3.35 14.58
N ALA A 115 -10.68 2.27 14.11
CA ALA A 115 -9.73 2.29 13.00
C ALA A 115 -9.94 1.07 12.10
N SER A 116 -9.52 1.20 10.84
CA SER A 116 -9.53 0.08 9.91
C SER A 116 -8.57 -1.03 10.36
N PRO A 117 -8.89 -2.32 10.14
CA PRO A 117 -7.99 -3.44 10.45
C PRO A 117 -6.58 -3.23 9.89
N GLY A 118 -5.57 -3.44 10.75
CA GLY A 118 -4.16 -3.14 10.50
C GLY A 118 -3.71 -1.78 11.04
N LEU A 119 -4.65 -0.91 11.40
CA LEU A 119 -4.42 0.36 12.09
C LEU A 119 -4.97 0.31 13.52
N VAL A 120 -4.47 1.20 14.37
CA VAL A 120 -4.86 1.39 15.77
C VAL A 120 -5.61 2.70 15.88
N SER A 121 -6.72 2.70 16.61
CA SER A 121 -7.48 3.91 16.91
C SER A 121 -6.66 4.87 17.75
N GLY A 122 -6.82 6.17 17.53
CA GLY A 122 -6.07 7.20 18.24
C GLY A 122 -6.71 8.57 18.05
N ASP A 123 -6.41 9.48 18.96
CA ASP A 123 -6.91 10.84 18.88
C ASP A 123 -6.43 11.51 17.57
N ILE A 124 -7.35 12.14 16.85
CA ILE A 124 -7.00 12.98 15.72
C ILE A 124 -6.53 14.32 16.28
N VAL A 125 -5.22 14.55 16.20
CA VAL A 125 -4.57 15.73 16.76
C VAL A 125 -3.98 16.63 15.67
N PRO A 126 -3.94 17.95 15.88
CA PRO A 126 -3.20 18.86 15.00
C PRO A 126 -1.72 18.49 14.97
N GLY A 127 -1.08 18.66 13.82
CA GLY A 127 0.34 18.36 13.65
C GLY A 127 0.68 17.71 12.31
N MET A 128 1.93 17.28 12.18
CA MET A 128 2.42 16.57 11.01
C MET A 128 2.04 15.09 11.05
N TRP A 129 1.32 14.65 10.03
CA TRP A 129 0.94 13.27 9.80
C TRP A 129 1.66 12.73 8.57
N GLU A 130 1.87 11.42 8.54
CA GLU A 130 2.45 10.72 7.40
C GLU A 130 1.57 9.56 6.97
N VAL A 131 1.36 9.44 5.66
CA VAL A 131 0.88 8.21 5.04
C VAL A 131 2.00 7.68 4.16
N THR A 132 2.45 6.47 4.44
CA THR A 132 3.55 5.82 3.72
C THR A 132 3.00 4.73 2.82
N LEU A 133 3.31 4.82 1.54
CA LEU A 133 3.12 3.76 0.56
C LEU A 133 4.38 2.90 0.51
N SER A 134 4.26 1.63 0.90
CA SER A 134 5.36 0.67 0.86
C SER A 134 5.24 -0.21 -0.38
N LEU A 135 6.16 -0.03 -1.32
CA LEU A 135 6.14 -0.69 -2.61
C LEU A 135 6.90 -2.01 -2.50
N HIS A 136 6.25 -3.06 -2.02
CA HIS A 136 6.91 -4.35 -1.80
C HIS A 136 7.40 -4.98 -3.10
N ALA A 137 6.56 -4.97 -4.14
CA ALA A 137 6.89 -5.52 -5.44
C ALA A 137 6.11 -4.79 -6.55
N ILE A 138 6.83 -4.34 -7.58
CA ILE A 138 6.28 -3.85 -8.85
C ILE A 138 6.79 -4.77 -9.96
N VAL A 139 5.92 -5.65 -10.46
CA VAL A 139 6.22 -6.70 -11.44
C VAL A 139 5.77 -6.34 -12.86
N THR A 140 4.82 -5.41 -13.00
CA THR A 140 4.42 -4.84 -14.29
C THR A 140 5.41 -3.76 -14.75
N ASP A 141 5.34 -3.33 -16.02
CA ASP A 141 6.25 -2.30 -16.54
C ASP A 141 6.11 -0.96 -15.80
N TYR A 142 4.88 -0.65 -15.43
CA TYR A 142 4.54 0.46 -14.55
C TYR A 142 3.32 0.10 -13.69
N CYS A 143 3.19 0.78 -12.57
CA CYS A 143 2.00 0.78 -11.72
C CYS A 143 1.68 2.22 -11.34
N GLU A 144 0.45 2.64 -11.56
CA GLU A 144 -0.07 3.94 -11.19
C GLU A 144 -0.83 3.82 -9.87
N TYR A 145 -0.79 4.88 -9.08
CA TYR A 145 -1.55 4.96 -7.84
C TYR A 145 -2.24 6.30 -7.69
N SER A 146 -3.32 6.31 -6.91
CA SER A 146 -3.97 7.50 -6.39
C SER A 146 -4.14 7.40 -4.88
N LEU A 147 -4.00 8.53 -4.19
CA LEU A 147 -4.14 8.67 -2.76
C LEU A 147 -4.89 9.95 -2.45
N GLN A 148 -6.06 9.82 -1.81
CA GLN A 148 -6.81 10.93 -1.27
C GLN A 148 -6.89 10.82 0.25
N ILE A 149 -6.72 11.94 0.93
CA ILE A 149 -6.78 12.03 2.39
C ILE A 149 -7.70 13.19 2.76
N TRP A 150 -8.59 12.96 3.72
CA TRP A 150 -9.51 13.97 4.23
C TRP A 150 -9.76 13.78 5.73
N GLN A 151 -10.22 14.84 6.38
CA GLN A 151 -10.73 14.80 7.74
C GLN A 151 -12.24 15.02 7.72
N GLU A 152 -12.98 14.14 8.37
CA GLU A 152 -14.39 14.31 8.72
C GLU A 152 -14.47 14.89 10.12
N GLU A 153 -15.28 15.93 10.32
CA GLU A 153 -15.58 16.45 11.65
C GLU A 153 -16.36 15.44 12.49
N GLU A 154 -16.18 15.50 13.80
CA GLU A 154 -16.95 14.72 14.76
C GLU A 154 -18.40 15.21 14.76
N GLU A 155 -19.37 14.31 14.52
CA GLU A 155 -20.77 14.66 14.67
C GLU A 155 -21.03 15.04 16.13
N ALA A 156 -21.44 16.28 16.37
CA ALA A 156 -21.92 16.70 17.68
C ALA A 156 -23.16 15.86 18.02
N LYS A 157 -23.01 14.93 18.98
CA LYS A 157 -24.14 14.21 19.57
C LYS A 157 -24.97 15.12 20.45
#